data_AF-A0A813GVG9-F1
#
_entry.id   AF-A0A813GVG9-F1
#
_cell.length_a   1.000
_cell.length_b   1.000
_cell.length_c   1.000
_cell.angle_alpha   90.00
_cell.angle_beta   90.00
_cell.angle_gamma   90.00
#
_symmetry.space_group_name_H-M   'P 1'
#
loop_
_entity.id
_entity.type
_entity.pdbx_description
1 polymer ?
#
loop_
_entity_poly.entity_id
_entity_poly.type
_entity_poly.pdbx_seq_one_letter_code
_entity_poly.pdbx_strand_id
1 'polypeptide(L)'
;ACDGFSWVPGGCYMKKRNQTLGAPPFVKVEKQGVFSGLACEKEGIEYPWIESEIDKHTLPAPKEPQEAPPCSMLCIELVVPYSYEIGLVKMQYRGKMGIFQCDRFAVYSSEELIVAPGLVTRKVNSSQVAELGGQWNTALNTDIFLAMWRAVILDGDYLKVNWLVKVDPDTVFFPNRLVRYLQEQEAKNSTDVNGTGVYFNNCKVGLHGPIEVFSQNALRTLALQSKNCFWAENDWGNWQWGEDMWVDQCFMKTAFENRVFIPQLMVEDHCDHWWGWESCTAVDRVAFHPFKDLWRYKTCYNNGVRVSATTTTPTIANTSTSTEAPVVIVQPDQPSL
;
A
#
# COMPACT_ATOMS: atom_id res chain seq x y z
N ALA A 1 31.16 14.91 4.08
CA ALA A 1 30.21 15.43 3.09
C ALA A 1 30.85 15.36 1.71
N CYS A 2 30.29 14.54 0.83
CA CYS A 2 30.66 14.44 -0.57
C CYS A 2 29.59 15.19 -1.36
N ASP A 3 30.00 16.11 -2.23
CA ASP A 3 29.09 16.96 -3.01
C ASP A 3 28.97 16.47 -4.46
N GLY A 4 29.74 15.43 -4.84
CA GLY A 4 29.66 14.75 -6.12
C GLY A 4 30.71 13.67 -6.28
N PHE A 5 30.56 12.79 -7.27
CA PHE A 5 31.50 11.71 -7.54
C PHE A 5 31.84 11.61 -9.02
N SER A 6 32.96 10.96 -9.31
CA SER A 6 33.27 10.41 -10.64
C SER A 6 33.66 8.95 -10.50
N TRP A 7 33.02 8.08 -11.25
CA TRP A 7 33.35 6.66 -11.36
C TRP A 7 34.08 6.40 -12.68
N VAL A 8 35.10 5.54 -12.60
CA VAL A 8 35.81 4.97 -13.74
C VAL A 8 36.08 3.48 -13.48
N PRO A 9 36.36 2.67 -14.51
CA PRO A 9 36.87 1.31 -14.30
C PRO A 9 38.17 1.37 -13.49
N GLY A 10 38.11 0.96 -12.21
CA GLY A 10 39.23 1.02 -11.27
C GLY A 10 39.01 1.87 -10.01
N GLY A 11 37.91 2.63 -9.91
CA GLY A 11 37.56 3.29 -8.65
C GLY A 11 36.57 4.44 -8.72
N CYS A 12 36.22 4.96 -7.55
CA CYS A 12 35.34 6.11 -7.35
C CYS A 12 36.12 7.29 -6.75
N TYR A 13 35.97 8.47 -7.33
CA TYR A 13 36.57 9.72 -6.87
C TYR A 13 35.49 10.61 -6.27
N MET A 14 35.58 10.83 -4.96
CA MET A 14 34.66 11.70 -4.22
C MET A 14 35.12 13.16 -4.31
N LYS A 15 34.19 14.08 -4.53
CA LYS A 15 34.44 15.51 -4.70
C LYS A 15 33.71 16.30 -3.63
N LYS A 16 34.31 17.39 -3.18
CA LYS A 16 33.69 18.37 -2.28
C LYS A 16 33.67 19.72 -2.98
N ARG A 17 32.54 20.42 -2.91
CA ARG A 17 32.37 21.77 -3.44
C ARG A 17 33.20 22.72 -2.58
N ASN A 18 33.83 23.70 -3.22
CA ASN A 18 34.47 24.79 -2.49
C ASN A 18 33.38 25.69 -1.89
N GLN A 19 33.37 25.81 -0.56
CA GLN A 19 32.33 26.55 0.18
C GLN A 19 32.64 28.06 0.29
N THR A 20 33.73 28.54 -0.31
CA THR A 20 34.02 29.99 -0.35
C THR A 20 32.98 30.72 -1.19
N LEU A 21 32.47 31.84 -0.66
CA LEU A 21 31.52 32.71 -1.35
C LEU A 21 32.09 33.15 -2.72
N GLY A 22 31.39 32.81 -3.81
CA GLY A 22 31.82 33.13 -5.18
C GLY A 22 32.71 32.09 -5.86
N ALA A 23 32.96 30.92 -5.26
CA ALA A 23 33.66 29.84 -5.93
C ALA A 23 32.83 29.30 -7.13
N PRO A 24 33.47 28.97 -8.27
CA PRO A 24 32.77 28.45 -9.45
C PRO A 24 32.14 27.08 -9.18
N PRO A 25 30.99 26.76 -9.81
CA PRO A 25 30.33 25.47 -9.65
C PRO A 25 31.16 24.33 -10.26
N PHE A 26 30.76 23.08 -9.98
CA PHE A 26 31.33 21.94 -10.68
C PHE A 26 31.10 22.09 -12.19
N VAL A 27 32.19 22.01 -12.95
CA VAL A 27 32.14 22.06 -14.41
C VAL A 27 32.05 20.64 -14.94
N LYS A 28 31.04 20.38 -15.79
CA LYS A 28 30.95 19.12 -16.53
C LYS A 28 32.07 19.08 -17.57
N VAL A 29 32.96 18.10 -17.45
CA VAL A 29 33.97 17.81 -18.47
C VAL A 29 33.66 16.43 -19.03
N GLU A 30 33.40 16.36 -20.33
CA GLU A 30 33.11 15.08 -20.98
C GLU A 30 34.39 14.28 -21.16
N LYS A 31 34.40 13.07 -20.59
CA LYS A 31 35.48 12.10 -20.72
C LYS A 31 34.87 10.73 -20.99
N GLN A 32 35.35 10.07 -22.04
CA GLN A 32 34.88 8.74 -22.40
C GLN A 32 35.20 7.74 -21.29
N GLY A 33 34.22 6.93 -20.90
CA GLY A 33 34.36 5.94 -19.82
C GLY A 33 34.32 6.51 -18.40
N VAL A 34 33.97 7.79 -18.23
CA VAL A 34 33.82 8.45 -16.92
C VAL A 34 32.35 8.78 -16.68
N PHE A 35 31.82 8.31 -15.56
CA PHE A 35 30.45 8.60 -15.11
C PHE A 35 30.52 9.53 -13.91
N SER A 36 29.82 10.65 -13.92
CA SER A 36 29.86 11.61 -12.80
C SER A 36 28.45 11.99 -12.36
N GLY A 37 28.27 12.20 -11.06
CA GLY A 37 27.03 12.68 -10.46
C GLY A 37 27.33 13.73 -9.40
N LEU A 38 26.43 14.70 -9.23
CA LEU A 38 26.41 15.54 -8.03
C LEU A 38 25.75 14.75 -6.91
N ALA A 39 26.12 15.04 -5.65
CA ALA A 39 25.25 14.63 -4.56
C ALA A 39 23.90 15.32 -4.77
N CYS A 40 22.81 14.56 -4.62
CA CYS A 40 21.47 15.09 -4.82
C CYS A 40 21.28 16.33 -3.93
N GLU A 41 21.21 17.53 -4.54
CA GLU A 41 20.65 18.69 -3.86
C GLU A 41 19.17 18.36 -3.67
N LYS A 42 18.80 18.01 -2.43
CA LYS A 42 17.41 17.85 -2.07
C LYS A 42 16.81 19.21 -1.78
N GLU A 43 16.26 19.84 -2.81
CA GLU A 43 14.97 20.53 -2.66
C GLU A 43 13.89 19.44 -2.49
N GLY A 44 13.92 18.78 -1.33
CA GLY A 44 12.86 17.91 -0.87
C GLY A 44 12.26 18.55 0.37
N ILE A 45 10.98 18.30 0.64
CA ILE A 45 10.40 18.62 1.95
C ILE A 45 11.30 17.97 3.01
N GLU A 46 11.98 18.80 3.80
CA GLU A 46 12.83 18.32 4.88
C GLU A 46 11.91 17.77 5.96
N TYR A 47 11.90 16.44 6.12
CA TYR A 47 11.21 15.81 7.23
C TYR A 47 11.94 16.18 8.53
N PRO A 48 11.23 16.59 9.59
CA PRO A 48 11.85 16.94 10.85
C PRO A 48 12.74 15.80 11.37
N TRP A 49 13.96 16.12 11.80
CA TRP A 49 14.79 15.19 12.56
C TRP A 49 14.24 15.07 13.99
N ILE A 50 14.18 13.84 14.51
CA ILE A 50 13.50 13.53 15.75
C ILE A 50 14.52 13.34 16.87
N GLU A 51 14.34 14.06 17.99
CA GLU A 51 15.30 14.07 19.10
C GLU A 51 14.93 13.14 20.27
N SER A 52 13.66 12.70 20.39
CA SER A 52 13.19 11.83 21.49
C SER A 52 12.32 10.64 21.02
N GLU A 53 12.24 9.57 21.82
CA GLU A 53 11.43 8.38 21.51
C GLU A 53 9.92 8.68 21.43
N ILE A 54 9.42 9.61 22.24
CA ILE A 54 8.02 10.05 22.17
C ILE A 54 7.77 10.77 20.84
N ASP A 55 8.71 11.62 20.43
CA ASP A 55 8.60 12.34 19.17
C ASP A 55 8.68 11.36 17.98
N LYS A 56 9.42 10.24 18.11
CA LYS A 56 9.49 9.17 17.09
C LYS A 56 8.18 8.44 16.90
N HIS A 57 7.32 8.43 17.90
CA HIS A 57 5.96 7.87 17.84
C HIS A 57 4.89 8.93 17.60
N THR A 58 5.25 10.21 17.57
CA THR A 58 4.32 11.31 17.29
C THR A 58 4.31 11.66 15.80
N LEU A 59 3.18 11.42 15.15
CA LEU A 59 2.94 11.78 13.76
C LEU A 59 2.61 13.28 13.63
N PRO A 60 2.93 13.92 12.48
CA PRO A 60 2.62 15.32 12.25
C PRO A 60 1.12 15.58 12.28
N ALA A 61 0.74 16.82 12.60
CA ALA A 61 -0.65 17.22 12.58
C ALA A 61 -1.25 16.99 11.18
N PRO A 62 -2.30 16.15 11.06
CA PRO A 62 -2.93 15.89 9.78
C PRO A 62 -3.73 17.10 9.32
N LYS A 63 -3.89 17.25 8.00
CA LYS A 63 -4.86 18.20 7.43
C LYS A 63 -6.28 17.64 7.59
N GLU A 64 -7.26 18.54 7.53
CA GLU A 64 -8.67 18.14 7.65
C GLU A 64 -9.13 17.29 6.46
N PRO A 65 -10.03 16.32 6.71
CA PRO A 65 -10.52 15.43 5.68
C PRO A 65 -11.26 16.18 4.57
N GLN A 66 -11.20 15.65 3.35
CA GLN A 66 -11.84 16.20 2.18
C GLN A 66 -12.78 15.17 1.57
N GLU A 67 -13.88 15.66 0.97
CA GLU A 67 -14.73 14.82 0.12
C GLU A 67 -13.92 14.23 -1.04
N ALA A 68 -14.13 12.95 -1.32
CA ALA A 68 -13.47 12.25 -2.41
C ALA A 68 -14.43 11.26 -3.09
N PRO A 69 -14.10 10.78 -4.30
CA PRO A 69 -14.96 9.86 -5.02
C PRO A 69 -15.23 8.57 -4.22
N PRO A 70 -16.44 8.00 -4.28
CA PRO A 70 -16.77 6.74 -3.61
C PRO A 70 -15.79 5.63 -3.96
N CYS A 71 -15.37 4.86 -2.96
CA CYS A 71 -14.48 3.72 -3.05
C CYS A 71 -13.11 4.00 -3.68
N SER A 72 -12.73 5.28 -3.82
CA SER A 72 -11.43 5.66 -4.36
C SER A 72 -10.29 5.29 -3.42
N MET A 73 -9.19 4.81 -4.00
CA MET A 73 -8.05 4.27 -3.27
C MET A 73 -6.73 4.96 -3.63
N LEU A 74 -5.97 5.32 -2.60
CA LEU A 74 -4.53 5.55 -2.68
C LEU A 74 -3.82 4.31 -2.17
N CYS A 75 -3.13 3.61 -3.06
CA CYS A 75 -2.37 2.42 -2.68
C CYS A 75 -0.88 2.72 -2.59
N ILE A 76 -0.26 2.38 -1.46
CA ILE A 76 1.13 2.69 -1.19
C ILE A 76 1.95 1.45 -0.86
N GLU A 77 3.22 1.50 -1.22
CA GLU A 77 4.23 0.50 -0.86
C GLU A 77 5.42 1.20 -0.20
N LEU A 78 6.03 0.55 0.80
CA LEU A 78 7.36 0.89 1.29
C LEU A 78 8.34 -0.15 0.77
N VAL A 79 9.36 0.29 0.05
CA VAL A 79 10.40 -0.61 -0.48
C VAL A 79 11.75 -0.35 0.15
N VAL A 80 12.47 -1.42 0.46
CA VAL A 80 13.89 -1.40 0.81
C VAL A 80 14.69 -1.17 -0.46
N PRO A 81 15.53 -0.11 -0.53
CA PRO A 81 16.30 0.18 -1.73
C PRO A 81 17.31 -0.93 -2.00
N TYR A 82 17.60 -1.19 -3.28
CA TYR A 82 18.59 -2.18 -3.73
C TYR A 82 18.34 -3.62 -3.25
N SER A 83 17.10 -3.96 -2.88
CA SER A 83 16.67 -5.30 -2.49
C SER A 83 15.91 -6.03 -3.61
N TYR A 84 15.45 -7.25 -3.35
CA TYR A 84 14.57 -8.00 -4.26
C TYR A 84 13.23 -7.29 -4.52
N GLU A 85 12.78 -6.45 -3.58
CA GLU A 85 11.51 -5.74 -3.64
C GLU A 85 11.46 -4.78 -4.83
N ILE A 86 12.59 -4.16 -5.20
CA ILE A 86 12.67 -3.31 -6.40
C ILE A 86 12.31 -4.10 -7.67
N GLY A 87 12.70 -5.38 -7.72
CA GLY A 87 12.32 -6.28 -8.81
C GLY A 87 10.81 -6.54 -8.83
N LEU A 88 10.21 -6.77 -7.67
CA LEU A 88 8.77 -6.99 -7.52
C LEU A 88 7.97 -5.76 -7.94
N VAL A 89 8.27 -4.58 -7.37
CA VAL A 89 7.57 -3.33 -7.70
C VAL A 89 7.71 -2.98 -9.17
N LYS A 90 8.89 -3.17 -9.76
CA LYS A 90 9.11 -2.97 -11.20
C LYS A 90 8.27 -3.91 -12.06
N MET A 91 8.14 -5.18 -11.66
CA MET A 91 7.28 -6.14 -12.34
C MET A 91 5.81 -5.75 -12.21
N GLN A 92 5.36 -5.42 -11.00
CA GLN A 92 4.00 -4.98 -10.73
C GLN A 92 3.63 -3.75 -11.57
N TYR A 93 4.49 -2.73 -11.62
CA TYR A 93 4.27 -1.51 -12.40
C TYR A 93 4.12 -1.79 -13.89
N ARG A 94 5.04 -2.60 -14.46
CA ARG A 94 4.99 -2.99 -15.87
C ARG A 94 3.76 -3.83 -16.21
N GLY A 95 3.30 -4.63 -15.27
CA GLY A 95 2.14 -5.49 -15.41
C GLY A 95 0.81 -4.82 -15.09
N LYS A 96 0.80 -3.58 -14.58
CA LYS A 96 -0.37 -2.93 -13.96
C LYS A 96 -1.04 -3.86 -12.94
N MET A 97 -0.25 -4.37 -12.00
CA MET A 97 -0.68 -5.29 -10.95
C MET A 97 -0.66 -4.60 -9.57
N GLY A 98 -1.37 -5.17 -8.60
CA GLY A 98 -1.29 -4.71 -7.21
C GLY A 98 -1.71 -3.25 -7.05
N ILE A 99 -0.87 -2.46 -6.36
CA ILE A 99 -1.15 -1.04 -6.07
C ILE A 99 -1.32 -0.20 -7.34
N PHE A 100 -0.75 -0.63 -8.48
CA PHE A 100 -0.81 0.09 -9.75
C PHE A 100 -2.15 -0.05 -10.48
N GLN A 101 -3.14 -0.72 -9.87
CA GLN A 101 -4.53 -0.74 -10.33
C GLN A 101 -5.44 0.19 -9.51
N CYS A 102 -4.93 0.84 -8.46
CA CYS A 102 -5.69 1.81 -7.67
C CYS A 102 -5.78 3.17 -8.36
N ASP A 103 -6.71 4.03 -7.93
CA ASP A 103 -6.92 5.37 -8.49
C ASP A 103 -5.68 6.25 -8.39
N ARG A 104 -4.95 6.09 -7.28
CA ARG A 104 -3.66 6.72 -7.02
C ARG A 104 -2.70 5.71 -6.42
N PHE A 105 -1.41 5.94 -6.65
CA PHE A 105 -0.37 5.13 -6.03
C PHE A 105 0.87 5.96 -5.68
N ALA A 106 1.61 5.51 -4.68
CA ALA A 106 2.92 6.04 -4.34
C ALA A 106 3.82 4.91 -3.82
N VAL A 107 5.10 4.96 -4.17
CA VAL A 107 6.11 4.03 -3.63
C VAL A 107 7.08 4.86 -2.79
N TYR A 108 7.30 4.47 -1.55
CA TYR A 108 8.19 5.14 -0.61
C TYR A 108 9.47 4.32 -0.42
N SER A 109 10.59 4.98 -0.18
CA SER A 109 11.86 4.34 0.17
C SER A 109 12.78 5.33 0.88
N SER A 110 13.80 4.84 1.58
CA SER A 110 14.87 5.68 2.15
C SER A 110 15.65 6.44 1.09
N GLU A 111 15.65 5.94 -0.15
CA GLU A 111 16.28 6.54 -1.31
C GLU A 111 15.26 6.99 -2.36
N GLU A 112 15.63 7.99 -3.16
CA GLU A 112 14.90 8.35 -4.38
C GLU A 112 15.45 7.53 -5.54
N LEU A 113 14.73 6.50 -5.93
CA LEU A 113 15.13 5.53 -6.94
C LEU A 113 14.20 5.62 -8.14
N ILE A 114 14.79 5.68 -9.34
CA ILE A 114 14.04 5.46 -10.57
C ILE A 114 13.80 3.95 -10.72
N VAL A 115 12.62 3.48 -10.30
CA VAL A 115 12.23 2.06 -10.37
C VAL A 115 11.96 1.65 -11.82
N ALA A 116 11.27 2.52 -12.56
CA ALA A 116 10.97 2.41 -13.98
C ALA A 116 10.74 3.80 -14.60
N PRO A 117 10.73 3.96 -15.93
CA PRO A 117 10.31 5.21 -16.56
C PRO A 117 8.92 5.64 -16.05
N GLY A 118 8.82 6.83 -15.45
CA GLY A 118 7.57 7.34 -14.87
C GLY A 118 7.26 6.88 -13.43
N LEU A 119 8.14 6.11 -12.79
CA LEU A 119 8.01 5.68 -11.40
C LEU A 119 9.30 5.96 -10.62
N VAL A 120 9.22 6.91 -9.70
CA VAL A 120 10.29 7.28 -8.76
C VAL A 120 9.78 7.11 -7.34
N THR A 121 10.59 6.52 -6.46
CA THR A 121 10.23 6.42 -5.05
C THR A 121 10.27 7.78 -4.36
N ARG A 122 9.35 8.02 -3.43
CA ARG A 122 9.35 9.19 -2.55
C ARG A 122 10.24 8.92 -1.35
N LYS A 123 11.09 9.89 -1.00
CA LYS A 123 12.03 9.72 0.12
C LYS A 123 11.29 9.61 1.46
N VAL A 124 11.73 8.69 2.29
CA VAL A 124 11.42 8.59 3.72
C VAL A 124 12.71 8.83 4.51
N ASN A 125 12.64 9.61 5.59
CA ASN A 125 13.79 9.83 6.45
C ASN A 125 13.96 8.68 7.46
N SER A 126 14.46 7.55 7.00
CA SER A 126 14.78 6.36 7.80
C SER A 126 15.94 5.60 7.15
N SER A 127 16.72 4.87 7.94
CA SER A 127 17.72 3.93 7.40
C SER A 127 17.08 2.70 6.76
N GLN A 128 15.81 2.41 7.07
CA GLN A 128 15.12 1.15 6.74
C GLN A 128 15.90 -0.11 7.18
N VAL A 129 16.74 0.02 8.20
CA VAL A 129 17.42 -1.11 8.85
C VAL A 129 16.63 -1.48 10.09
N ALA A 130 16.01 -2.67 10.08
CA ALA A 130 15.34 -3.24 11.25
C ALA A 130 16.22 -4.31 11.88
N GLU A 131 16.29 -4.31 13.21
CA GLU A 131 16.82 -5.46 13.95
C GLU A 131 15.79 -6.58 13.96
N LEU A 132 16.25 -7.83 14.06
CA LEU A 132 15.37 -8.95 14.37
C LEU A 132 15.29 -9.09 15.89
N GLY A 133 14.08 -9.20 16.43
CA GLY A 133 13.87 -9.27 17.87
C GLY A 133 12.45 -9.68 18.27
N GLY A 134 12.12 -9.46 19.53
CA GLY A 134 10.86 -9.92 20.13
C GLY A 134 10.78 -11.45 20.31
N GLN A 135 9.66 -11.91 20.88
CA GLN A 135 9.41 -13.33 21.15
C GLN A 135 9.39 -14.19 19.88
N TRP A 136 8.99 -13.59 18.77
CA TRP A 136 8.79 -14.27 17.49
C TRP A 136 9.95 -14.07 16.51
N ASN A 137 11.02 -13.39 16.94
CA ASN A 137 12.21 -13.08 16.14
C ASN A 137 11.84 -12.38 14.81
N THR A 138 10.93 -11.41 14.88
CA THR A 138 10.40 -10.62 13.76
C THR A 138 11.19 -9.32 13.58
N ALA A 139 10.99 -8.64 12.45
CA ALA A 139 11.60 -7.34 12.20
C ALA A 139 10.99 -6.26 13.11
N LEU A 140 11.82 -5.59 13.92
CA LEU A 140 11.43 -4.47 14.77
C LEU A 140 11.43 -3.19 13.94
N ASN A 141 10.37 -3.02 13.16
CA ASN A 141 10.30 -2.04 12.09
C ASN A 141 9.41 -0.82 12.42
N THR A 142 8.91 -0.69 13.65
CA THR A 142 8.02 0.42 14.05
C THR A 142 8.55 1.79 13.64
N ASP A 143 9.82 2.11 13.98
CA ASP A 143 10.44 3.39 13.62
C ASP A 143 10.48 3.64 12.10
N ILE A 144 10.66 2.58 11.30
CA ILE A 144 10.73 2.66 9.83
C ILE A 144 9.36 3.03 9.27
N PHE A 145 8.31 2.36 9.72
CA PHE A 145 6.95 2.60 9.25
C PHE A 145 6.37 3.90 9.82
N LEU A 146 6.72 4.30 11.04
CA LEU A 146 6.39 5.64 11.55
C LEU A 146 6.99 6.73 10.67
N ALA A 147 8.23 6.58 10.21
CA ALA A 147 8.82 7.52 9.24
C ALA A 147 8.05 7.55 7.91
N MET A 148 7.57 6.40 7.41
CA MET A 148 6.70 6.34 6.23
C MET A 148 5.35 7.05 6.50
N TRP A 149 4.68 6.79 7.61
CA TRP A 149 3.41 7.43 7.96
C TRP A 149 3.55 8.96 8.05
N ARG A 150 4.66 9.46 8.60
CA ARG A 150 4.97 10.90 8.54
C ARG A 150 5.01 11.42 7.12
N ALA A 151 5.72 10.73 6.22
CA ALA A 151 5.81 11.11 4.82
C ALA A 151 4.43 11.12 4.16
N VAL A 152 3.63 10.08 4.36
CA VAL A 152 2.26 9.96 3.82
C VAL A 152 1.36 11.11 4.30
N ILE A 153 1.40 11.44 5.59
CA ILE A 153 0.58 12.53 6.16
C ILE A 153 1.00 13.88 5.59
N LEU A 154 2.31 14.13 5.45
CA LEU A 154 2.84 15.38 4.91
C LEU A 154 2.55 15.55 3.41
N ASP A 155 2.67 14.47 2.64
CA ASP A 155 2.34 14.44 1.22
C ASP A 155 0.86 14.78 0.98
N GLY A 156 -0.03 14.28 1.85
CA GLY A 156 -1.45 14.64 1.84
C GLY A 156 -2.25 14.07 0.66
N ASP A 157 -1.67 13.17 -0.15
CA ASP A 157 -2.38 12.54 -1.28
C ASP A 157 -3.58 11.70 -0.83
N TYR A 158 -3.54 11.19 0.42
CA TYR A 158 -4.65 10.45 1.03
C TYR A 158 -5.93 11.29 1.13
N LEU A 159 -5.83 12.62 1.13
CA LEU A 159 -6.97 13.54 1.15
C LEU A 159 -7.75 13.57 -0.17
N LYS A 160 -7.21 12.99 -1.24
CA LYS A 160 -7.84 12.97 -2.58
C LYS A 160 -8.65 11.70 -2.83
N VAL A 161 -8.75 10.83 -1.83
CA VAL A 161 -9.38 9.51 -1.90
C VAL A 161 -10.11 9.20 -0.59
N ASN A 162 -11.07 8.29 -0.60
CA ASN A 162 -11.72 7.86 0.64
C ASN A 162 -10.88 6.87 1.44
N TRP A 163 -10.02 6.10 0.76
CA TRP A 163 -9.29 4.98 1.34
C TRP A 163 -7.80 5.03 1.02
N LEU A 164 -6.98 4.88 2.06
CA LEU A 164 -5.56 4.55 1.93
C LEU A 164 -5.38 3.05 2.13
N VAL A 165 -4.58 2.43 1.27
CA VAL A 165 -4.23 1.02 1.34
C VAL A 165 -2.72 0.90 1.32
N LYS A 166 -2.11 0.50 2.42
CA LYS A 166 -0.70 0.09 2.44
C LYS A 166 -0.62 -1.39 2.07
N VAL A 167 0.31 -1.73 1.20
CA VAL A 167 0.56 -3.11 0.74
C VAL A 167 2.05 -3.36 0.77
N ASP A 168 2.47 -4.52 1.24
CA ASP A 168 3.89 -4.92 1.17
C ASP A 168 4.27 -5.34 -0.26
N PRO A 169 5.51 -5.09 -0.73
CA PRO A 169 5.91 -5.36 -2.11
C PRO A 169 5.82 -6.83 -2.55
N ASP A 170 5.83 -7.76 -1.59
CA ASP A 170 5.67 -9.21 -1.79
C ASP A 170 4.26 -9.72 -1.47
N THR A 171 3.27 -8.82 -1.37
CA THR A 171 1.85 -9.16 -1.28
C THR A 171 1.20 -9.12 -2.67
N VAL A 172 0.54 -10.21 -3.05
CA VAL A 172 -0.27 -10.26 -4.26
C VAL A 172 -1.65 -9.70 -3.93
N PHE A 173 -1.90 -8.46 -4.36
CA PHE A 173 -3.11 -7.69 -4.05
C PHE A 173 -4.02 -7.53 -5.27
N PHE A 174 -5.34 -7.67 -5.05
CA PHE A 174 -6.38 -7.49 -6.07
C PHE A 174 -7.34 -6.36 -5.67
N PRO A 175 -7.11 -5.09 -6.08
CA PRO A 175 -7.93 -3.95 -5.64
C PRO A 175 -9.43 -4.10 -5.88
N ASN A 176 -9.82 -4.68 -7.02
CA ASN A 176 -11.23 -4.91 -7.35
C ASN A 176 -11.96 -5.80 -6.32
N ARG A 177 -11.25 -6.68 -5.62
CA ARG A 177 -11.83 -7.54 -4.57
C ARG A 177 -12.06 -6.77 -3.27
N LEU A 178 -11.34 -5.67 -3.06
CA LEU A 178 -11.48 -4.81 -1.89
C LEU A 178 -12.75 -3.93 -1.97
N VAL A 179 -13.13 -3.50 -3.17
CA VAL A 179 -14.22 -2.52 -3.42
C VAL A 179 -15.51 -2.85 -2.67
N ARG A 180 -15.94 -4.13 -2.62
CA ARG A 180 -17.16 -4.51 -1.89
C ARG A 180 -17.13 -4.12 -0.42
N TYR A 181 -15.97 -4.27 0.22
CA TYR A 181 -15.81 -3.95 1.65
C TYR A 181 -15.79 -2.43 1.86
N LEU A 182 -15.20 -1.69 0.92
CA LEU A 182 -15.22 -0.22 0.96
C LEU A 182 -16.66 0.29 0.83
N GLN A 183 -17.42 -0.23 -0.14
CA GLN A 183 -18.84 0.09 -0.35
C GLN A 183 -19.68 -0.18 0.90
N GLU A 184 -19.47 -1.32 1.56
CA GLU A 184 -20.19 -1.68 2.79
C GLU A 184 -19.94 -0.69 3.93
N GLN A 185 -18.74 -0.10 4.03
CA GLN A 185 -18.43 0.88 5.08
C GLN A 185 -18.85 2.29 4.69
N GLU A 186 -18.71 2.67 3.42
CA GLU A 186 -19.24 3.95 2.93
C GLU A 186 -20.77 4.01 3.10
N ALA A 187 -21.48 2.91 2.86
CA ALA A 187 -22.92 2.81 3.11
C ALA A 187 -23.29 2.94 4.60
N LYS A 188 -22.35 2.68 5.51
CA LYS A 188 -22.50 2.90 6.96
C LYS A 188 -22.05 4.29 7.41
N ASN A 189 -21.74 5.18 6.46
CA ASN A 189 -21.21 6.52 6.70
C ASN A 189 -19.86 6.54 7.43
N SER A 190 -19.07 5.46 7.31
CA SER A 190 -17.76 5.34 7.99
C SER A 190 -16.67 6.26 7.41
N THR A 191 -16.93 6.92 6.28
CA THR A 191 -16.05 7.89 5.64
C THR A 191 -16.57 9.33 5.77
N ASP A 192 -17.56 9.59 6.64
CA ASP A 192 -18.03 10.95 6.94
C ASP A 192 -16.87 11.82 7.43
N VAL A 193 -16.61 12.95 6.79
CA VAL A 193 -15.52 13.87 7.12
C VAL A 193 -15.55 14.40 8.55
N ASN A 194 -16.70 14.31 9.25
CA ASN A 194 -16.83 14.67 10.66
C ASN A 194 -16.65 13.48 11.62
N GLY A 195 -16.48 12.27 11.09
CA GLY A 195 -16.31 11.04 11.87
C GLY A 195 -14.85 10.76 12.25
N THR A 196 -14.66 9.70 13.05
CA THR A 196 -13.33 9.21 13.46
C THR A 196 -12.71 8.25 12.45
N GLY A 197 -13.51 7.73 11.51
CA GLY A 197 -13.09 6.80 10.47
C GLY A 197 -13.06 5.34 10.92
N VAL A 198 -12.76 4.45 9.98
CA VAL A 198 -12.52 3.02 10.23
C VAL A 198 -11.21 2.53 9.61
N TYR A 199 -10.64 1.48 10.19
CA TYR A 199 -9.54 0.70 9.62
C TYR A 199 -9.90 -0.79 9.66
N PHE A 200 -9.28 -1.57 8.77
CA PHE A 200 -9.57 -3.00 8.68
C PHE A 200 -8.54 -3.83 9.41
N ASN A 201 -9.03 -4.64 10.35
CA ASN A 201 -8.28 -5.71 10.95
C ASN A 201 -8.41 -6.99 10.12
N ASN A 202 -7.31 -7.67 9.84
CA ASN A 202 -7.26 -8.85 8.96
C ASN A 202 -6.96 -10.17 9.69
N CYS A 203 -6.53 -10.13 10.96
CA CYS A 203 -6.25 -11.33 11.74
C CYS A 203 -6.93 -11.35 13.11
N LYS A 204 -7.25 -12.56 13.62
CA LYS A 204 -7.90 -12.72 14.93
C LYS A 204 -7.01 -12.28 16.10
N VAL A 205 -5.69 -12.30 15.90
CA VAL A 205 -4.69 -11.96 16.93
C VAL A 205 -4.15 -10.53 16.84
N GLY A 206 -4.57 -9.76 15.84
CA GLY A 206 -4.15 -8.38 15.64
C GLY A 206 -4.18 -7.97 14.17
N LEU A 207 -3.87 -6.71 13.88
CA LEU A 207 -3.62 -6.27 12.50
C LEU A 207 -2.29 -6.86 12.02
N HIS A 208 -2.26 -7.44 10.82
CA HIS A 208 -1.02 -7.89 10.20
C HIS A 208 -0.66 -6.99 9.01
N GLY A 209 0.63 -6.63 8.90
CA GLY A 209 1.16 -5.62 7.99
C GLY A 209 1.07 -5.86 6.47
N PRO A 210 0.93 -7.08 5.91
CA PRO A 210 1.05 -7.22 4.45
C PRO A 210 -0.02 -6.47 3.65
N ILE A 211 -1.16 -6.16 4.28
CA ILE A 211 -2.15 -5.19 3.80
C ILE A 211 -2.84 -4.47 4.96
N GLU A 212 -2.84 -3.14 4.92
CA GLU A 212 -3.48 -2.29 5.92
C GLU A 212 -4.38 -1.26 5.22
N VAL A 213 -5.65 -1.19 5.63
CA VAL A 213 -6.66 -0.36 4.96
C VAL A 213 -7.24 0.63 5.95
N PHE A 214 -7.13 1.91 5.61
CA PHE A 214 -7.60 3.03 6.42
C PHE A 214 -8.55 3.89 5.62
N SER A 215 -9.69 4.25 6.19
CA SER A 215 -10.41 5.43 5.73
C SER A 215 -9.54 6.67 5.95
N GLN A 216 -9.81 7.74 5.19
CA GLN A 216 -9.13 9.02 5.33
C GLN A 216 -9.13 9.54 6.78
N ASN A 217 -10.25 9.40 7.47
CA ASN A 217 -10.41 9.80 8.87
C ASN A 217 -9.68 8.90 9.85
N ALA A 218 -9.57 7.60 9.57
CA ALA A 218 -8.79 6.73 10.43
C ALA A 218 -7.32 7.16 10.45
N LEU A 219 -6.74 7.50 9.29
CA LEU A 219 -5.37 8.02 9.25
C LEU A 219 -5.22 9.34 10.01
N ARG A 220 -6.21 10.25 9.92
CA ARG A 220 -6.27 11.47 10.73
C ARG A 220 -6.31 11.16 12.22
N THR A 221 -7.17 10.22 12.64
CA THR A 221 -7.29 9.79 14.04
C THR A 221 -5.98 9.19 14.55
N LEU A 222 -5.35 8.30 13.77
CA LEU A 222 -4.04 7.74 14.10
C LEU A 222 -3.01 8.85 14.30
N ALA A 223 -2.95 9.83 13.39
CA ALA A 223 -2.01 10.94 13.49
C ALA A 223 -2.23 11.77 14.77
N LEU A 224 -3.48 12.12 15.09
CA LEU A 224 -3.83 12.88 16.28
C LEU A 224 -3.57 12.12 17.59
N GLN A 225 -3.76 10.80 17.59
CA GLN A 225 -3.61 9.96 18.79
C GLN A 225 -2.20 9.38 18.97
N SER A 226 -1.37 9.41 17.92
CA SER A 226 -0.03 8.83 17.88
C SER A 226 0.84 9.11 19.12
N LYS A 227 0.82 10.36 19.63
CA LYS A 227 1.51 10.76 20.87
C LYS A 227 1.04 9.98 22.11
N ASN A 228 -0.26 9.70 22.22
CA ASN A 228 -0.85 8.93 23.31
C ASN A 228 -0.58 7.42 23.18
N CYS A 229 -0.15 6.99 22.00
CA CYS A 229 0.14 5.60 21.65
C CYS A 229 1.60 5.21 21.87
N PHE A 230 2.47 6.12 22.35
CA PHE A 230 3.86 5.79 22.69
C PHE A 230 3.96 4.59 23.66
N TRP A 231 3.05 4.50 24.62
CA TRP A 231 3.03 3.39 25.59
C TRP A 231 2.20 2.19 25.13
N ALA A 232 1.57 2.24 23.95
CA ALA A 232 0.71 1.16 23.48
C ALA A 232 1.47 -0.18 23.43
N GLU A 233 2.72 -0.17 22.95
CA GLU A 233 3.59 -1.35 22.86
C GLU A 233 3.84 -2.03 24.22
N ASN A 234 3.70 -1.30 25.33
CA ASN A 234 4.04 -1.77 26.67
C ASN A 234 2.85 -2.33 27.46
N ASP A 235 1.61 -2.02 27.06
CA ASP A 235 0.41 -2.35 27.85
C ASP A 235 0.12 -3.86 27.87
N TRP A 236 0.65 -4.62 26.91
CA TRP A 236 0.38 -6.05 26.79
C TRP A 236 1.52 -6.92 27.35
N GLY A 237 2.58 -6.30 27.86
CA GLY A 237 3.89 -6.89 28.15
C GLY A 237 4.93 -6.25 27.23
N ASN A 238 6.19 -6.23 27.63
CA ASN A 238 7.29 -5.52 26.97
C ASN A 238 7.68 -6.19 25.63
N TRP A 239 6.73 -6.27 24.71
CA TRP A 239 6.78 -7.06 23.51
C TRP A 239 7.17 -6.14 22.36
N GLN A 240 8.34 -6.40 21.79
CA GLN A 240 8.83 -5.70 20.61
C GLN A 240 8.02 -6.15 19.39
N TRP A 241 6.82 -5.61 19.22
CA TRP A 241 5.95 -5.90 18.08
C TRP A 241 6.36 -5.10 16.83
N GLY A 242 5.85 -5.51 15.67
CA GLY A 242 5.93 -4.71 14.45
C GLY A 242 4.98 -3.52 14.48
N GLU A 243 5.09 -2.66 13.48
CA GLU A 243 4.27 -1.45 13.36
C GLU A 243 2.76 -1.72 13.27
N ASP A 244 2.36 -2.77 12.58
CA ASP A 244 0.97 -3.19 12.42
C ASP A 244 0.25 -3.35 13.77
N MET A 245 0.92 -3.99 14.72
CA MET A 245 0.45 -4.14 16.09
C MET A 245 0.49 -2.82 16.87
N TRP A 246 1.47 -1.94 16.62
CA TRP A 246 1.47 -0.59 17.20
C TRP A 246 0.22 0.19 16.78
N VAL A 247 -0.14 0.15 15.48
CA VAL A 247 -1.36 0.77 14.97
C VAL A 247 -2.60 0.15 15.59
N ASP A 248 -2.71 -1.19 15.59
CA ASP A 248 -3.89 -1.88 16.15
C ASP A 248 -4.08 -1.55 17.64
N GLN A 249 -3.00 -1.60 18.42
CA GLN A 249 -3.03 -1.28 19.86
C GLN A 249 -3.33 0.21 20.10
N CYS A 250 -2.81 1.10 19.26
CA CYS A 250 -3.12 2.52 19.31
C CYS A 250 -4.62 2.77 19.15
N PHE A 251 -5.24 2.19 18.12
CA PHE A 251 -6.69 2.27 17.92
C PHE A 251 -7.46 1.57 19.04
N MET A 252 -7.06 0.38 19.48
CA MET A 252 -7.73 -0.33 20.57
C MET A 252 -7.77 0.50 21.87
N LYS A 253 -6.75 1.33 22.11
CA LYS A 253 -6.68 2.20 23.29
C LYS A 253 -7.44 3.50 23.13
N THR A 254 -7.44 4.08 21.93
CA THR A 254 -7.87 5.48 21.73
C THR A 254 -9.14 5.64 20.88
N ALA A 255 -9.52 4.64 20.10
CA ALA A 255 -10.65 4.67 19.16
C ALA A 255 -11.05 3.23 18.72
N PHE A 256 -11.37 2.36 19.67
CA PHE A 256 -11.64 0.94 19.42
C PHE A 256 -12.81 0.72 18.44
N GLU A 257 -13.82 1.59 18.49
CA GLU A 257 -14.99 1.59 17.62
C GLU A 257 -14.65 1.73 16.13
N ASN A 258 -13.45 2.22 15.80
CA ASN A 258 -12.97 2.35 14.43
C ASN A 258 -12.51 1.01 13.81
N ARG A 259 -12.37 -0.06 14.62
CA ARG A 259 -11.81 -1.33 14.18
C ARG A 259 -12.86 -2.24 13.53
N VAL A 260 -12.67 -2.58 12.25
CA VAL A 260 -13.57 -3.49 11.50
C VAL A 260 -12.84 -4.77 11.13
N PHE A 261 -13.33 -5.92 11.57
CA PHE A 261 -12.71 -7.21 11.24
C PHE A 261 -13.16 -7.74 9.87
N ILE A 262 -12.23 -7.88 8.93
CA ILE A 262 -12.45 -8.40 7.58
C ILE A 262 -11.57 -9.65 7.38
N PRO A 263 -12.05 -10.86 7.73
CA PRO A 263 -11.22 -12.07 7.68
C PRO A 263 -10.82 -12.49 6.26
N GLN A 264 -11.46 -11.95 5.23
CA GLN A 264 -11.12 -12.20 3.83
C GLN A 264 -10.14 -11.16 3.24
N LEU A 265 -9.71 -10.17 4.03
CA LEU A 265 -8.79 -9.15 3.54
C LEU A 265 -7.46 -9.76 3.10
N MET A 266 -7.07 -10.86 3.73
CA MET A 266 -5.84 -11.55 3.39
C MET A 266 -5.96 -13.06 3.65
N VAL A 267 -5.08 -13.82 3.02
CA VAL A 267 -4.60 -15.10 3.52
C VAL A 267 -3.07 -15.04 3.59
N GLU A 268 -2.51 -15.49 4.70
CA GLU A 268 -1.06 -15.46 4.89
C GLU A 268 -0.56 -16.58 5.80
N ASP A 269 0.75 -16.80 5.75
CA ASP A 269 1.43 -17.85 6.50
C ASP A 269 1.31 -17.67 8.04
N HIS A 270 1.26 -16.43 8.56
CA HIS A 270 1.34 -16.18 10.01
C HIS A 270 -0.01 -15.92 10.72
N CYS A 271 -1.14 -15.95 10.00
CA CYS A 271 -2.45 -15.70 10.59
C CYS A 271 -3.38 -16.93 10.51
N ASP A 272 -3.99 -17.15 9.34
CA ASP A 272 -4.93 -18.22 9.04
C ASP A 272 -4.72 -18.59 7.57
N HIS A 273 -4.07 -19.73 7.31
CA HIS A 273 -3.90 -20.28 5.96
C HIS A 273 -4.37 -21.73 5.85
N TRP A 274 -4.58 -22.17 4.62
CA TRP A 274 -4.94 -23.54 4.29
C TRP A 274 -4.03 -24.07 3.18
N TRP A 275 -3.86 -25.38 3.09
CA TRP A 275 -3.01 -25.98 2.07
C TRP A 275 -3.35 -25.51 0.63
N GLY A 276 -2.34 -25.00 -0.09
CA GLY A 276 -2.48 -24.56 -1.48
C GLY A 276 -3.02 -23.14 -1.66
N TRP A 277 -3.08 -22.34 -0.59
CA TRP A 277 -3.45 -20.92 -0.64
C TRP A 277 -2.55 -20.12 -1.60
N GLU A 278 -1.29 -20.54 -1.78
CA GLU A 278 -0.31 -19.92 -2.66
C GLU A 278 -0.69 -19.99 -4.15
N SER A 279 -1.66 -20.85 -4.50
CA SER A 279 -2.22 -20.90 -5.85
C SER A 279 -3.04 -19.66 -6.20
N CYS A 280 -3.50 -18.91 -5.19
CA CYS A 280 -4.27 -17.67 -5.30
C CYS A 280 -5.60 -17.80 -6.07
N THR A 281 -6.17 -19.00 -6.01
CA THR A 281 -7.43 -19.35 -6.69
C THR A 281 -8.67 -19.00 -5.87
N ALA A 282 -8.52 -18.65 -4.60
CA ALA A 282 -9.64 -18.18 -3.77
C ALA A 282 -10.09 -16.78 -4.23
N VAL A 283 -11.31 -16.69 -4.75
CA VAL A 283 -11.87 -15.44 -5.32
C VAL A 283 -12.34 -14.45 -4.26
N ASP A 284 -12.61 -14.93 -3.05
CA ASP A 284 -13.11 -14.13 -1.93
C ASP A 284 -11.99 -13.38 -1.19
N ARG A 285 -10.72 -13.74 -1.43
CA ARG A 285 -9.55 -13.13 -0.80
C ARG A 285 -9.06 -11.90 -1.55
N VAL A 286 -8.81 -10.83 -0.81
CA VAL A 286 -8.32 -9.56 -1.37
C VAL A 286 -6.81 -9.59 -1.63
N ALA A 287 -6.04 -10.21 -0.73
CA ALA A 287 -4.59 -10.30 -0.82
C ALA A 287 -4.04 -11.68 -0.40
N PHE A 288 -2.84 -12.01 -0.88
CA PHE A 288 -2.10 -13.23 -0.56
C PHE A 288 -0.63 -12.87 -0.27
N HIS A 289 -0.06 -13.38 0.82
CA HIS A 289 1.30 -13.05 1.26
C HIS A 289 1.97 -14.21 2.01
N PRO A 290 3.29 -14.49 1.85
CA PRO A 290 4.30 -13.75 1.06
C PRO A 290 4.66 -14.34 -0.31
N PHE A 291 5.13 -13.48 -1.24
CA PHE A 291 5.62 -13.84 -2.58
C PHE A 291 6.90 -13.09 -2.98
N LYS A 292 8.02 -13.43 -2.33
CA LYS A 292 9.33 -12.79 -2.54
C LYS A 292 9.95 -13.03 -3.92
N ASP A 293 9.55 -14.12 -4.59
CA ASP A 293 10.05 -14.50 -5.91
C ASP A 293 9.13 -14.00 -7.03
N LEU A 294 9.74 -13.44 -8.09
CA LEU A 294 9.02 -12.86 -9.23
C LEU A 294 8.11 -13.88 -9.92
N TRP A 295 8.58 -15.11 -10.10
CA TRP A 295 7.82 -16.15 -10.81
C TRP A 295 6.64 -16.63 -9.97
N ARG A 296 6.85 -16.85 -8.66
CA ARG A 296 5.77 -17.20 -7.72
C ARG A 296 4.71 -16.12 -7.64
N TYR A 297 5.10 -14.85 -7.46
CA TYR A 297 4.17 -13.71 -7.44
C TYR A 297 3.33 -13.67 -8.71
N LYS A 298 3.98 -13.70 -9.88
CA LYS A 298 3.28 -13.62 -11.17
C LYS A 298 2.35 -14.81 -11.40
N THR A 299 2.74 -16.00 -10.97
CA THR A 299 1.91 -17.21 -11.06
C THR A 299 0.65 -17.08 -10.22
N CYS A 300 0.80 -16.68 -8.95
CA CYS A 300 -0.32 -16.39 -8.05
C CYS A 300 -1.25 -15.32 -8.63
N TYR A 301 -0.72 -14.17 -9.06
CA TYR A 301 -1.53 -13.09 -9.64
C TYR A 301 -2.32 -13.56 -10.87
N ASN A 302 -1.66 -14.25 -11.80
CA ASN A 302 -2.32 -14.74 -13.03
C ASN A 302 -3.42 -15.76 -12.72
N ASN A 303 -3.21 -16.66 -11.76
CA ASN A 303 -4.25 -17.59 -11.34
C ASN A 303 -5.45 -16.85 -10.75
N GLY A 304 -5.21 -15.87 -9.86
CA GLY A 304 -6.24 -15.05 -9.25
C GLY A 304 -7.08 -14.26 -10.26
N VAL A 305 -6.43 -13.68 -11.28
CA VAL A 305 -7.16 -13.00 -12.38
C VAL A 305 -8.01 -13.99 -13.18
N ARG A 306 -7.48 -15.17 -13.52
CA ARG A 306 -8.18 -16.20 -14.32
C ARG A 306 -9.46 -16.69 -13.65
N VAL A 307 -9.41 -16.95 -12.34
CA VAL A 307 -10.60 -17.43 -11.61
C VAL A 307 -11.66 -16.33 -11.49
N SER A 308 -11.25 -15.07 -11.28
CA SER A 308 -12.19 -13.94 -11.20
C SER A 308 -12.93 -13.69 -12.52
N ALA A 309 -12.26 -13.87 -13.68
CA ALA A 309 -12.89 -13.73 -14.99
C ALA A 309 -13.95 -14.81 -15.27
N THR A 310 -13.71 -16.05 -14.81
CA THR A 310 -14.64 -17.16 -14.99
C THR A 310 -15.94 -16.95 -14.20
N THR A 311 -15.86 -16.38 -12.99
CA THR A 311 -17.03 -16.13 -12.13
C THR A 311 -17.94 -15.01 -12.65
N THR A 312 -17.44 -14.10 -13.48
CA THR A 312 -18.22 -12.97 -14.06
C THR A 312 -18.96 -13.29 -15.35
N THR A 313 -18.85 -14.50 -15.91
CA THR A 313 -19.62 -14.87 -17.11
C THR A 313 -21.05 -15.26 -16.71
N PRO A 314 -22.10 -14.56 -17.17
CA PRO A 314 -23.47 -14.97 -16.90
C PRO A 314 -23.73 -16.27 -17.66
N THR A 315 -24.06 -17.34 -16.94
CA THR A 315 -24.68 -18.52 -17.55
C THR A 315 -26.02 -18.07 -18.13
N ILE A 316 -26.08 -17.86 -19.45
CA ILE A 316 -27.35 -17.77 -20.16
C ILE A 316 -27.99 -19.15 -20.04
N ALA A 317 -28.86 -19.30 -19.05
CA ALA A 317 -29.74 -20.45 -18.95
C ALA A 317 -30.75 -20.36 -20.09
N ASN A 318 -30.49 -21.10 -21.18
CA ASN A 318 -31.50 -21.40 -22.19
C ASN A 318 -32.51 -22.38 -21.57
N THR A 319 -33.52 -21.85 -20.89
CA THR A 319 -34.75 -22.60 -20.59
C THR A 319 -35.73 -22.40 -21.73
N SER A 320 -35.61 -23.23 -22.77
CA SER A 320 -36.71 -23.48 -23.70
C SER A 320 -37.67 -24.47 -23.05
N THR A 321 -38.75 -23.98 -22.45
CA THR A 321 -39.93 -24.82 -22.16
C THR A 321 -41.06 -24.39 -23.08
N SER A 322 -41.27 -25.19 -24.11
CA SER A 322 -42.44 -25.15 -24.99
C SER A 322 -43.68 -25.63 -24.24
N THR A 323 -44.67 -24.76 -24.11
CA THR A 323 -46.07 -25.18 -23.93
C THR A 323 -46.93 -24.23 -24.78
N GLU A 324 -47.14 -24.59 -26.04
CA GLU A 324 -48.21 -24.02 -26.87
C GLU A 324 -49.55 -24.58 -26.39
N ALA A 325 -50.47 -23.69 -26.04
CA ALA A 325 -51.90 -23.96 -26.09
C ALA A 325 -52.46 -23.29 -27.37
N PRO A 326 -53.29 -23.96 -28.18
CA PRO A 326 -53.72 -23.41 -29.46
C PRO A 326 -54.79 -22.33 -29.26
N VAL A 327 -54.51 -21.13 -29.78
CA VAL A 327 -55.49 -20.05 -29.93
C VAL A 327 -56.30 -20.31 -31.20
N VAL A 328 -57.62 -20.47 -31.05
CA VAL A 328 -58.57 -20.53 -32.17
C VAL A 328 -58.72 -19.12 -32.73
N ILE A 329 -58.25 -18.91 -33.97
CA ILE A 329 -58.48 -17.67 -34.72
C ILE A 329 -59.56 -17.94 -35.77
N VAL A 330 -60.68 -17.22 -35.64
CA VAL A 330 -61.76 -17.16 -36.63
C VAL A 330 -61.29 -16.30 -37.81
N GLN A 331 -61.30 -16.85 -39.02
CA GLN A 331 -60.99 -16.12 -40.26
C GLN A 331 -62.18 -15.23 -40.67
N PRO A 332 -61.94 -14.00 -41.16
CA PRO A 332 -62.93 -13.26 -41.92
C PRO A 332 -62.81 -13.56 -43.43
N ASP A 333 -63.99 -13.71 -44.05
CA ASP A 333 -64.21 -13.97 -45.46
C ASP A 333 -63.46 -13.01 -46.41
N GLN A 334 -62.91 -13.57 -47.48
CA GLN A 334 -62.46 -12.83 -48.66
C GLN A 334 -63.53 -12.95 -49.77
N PRO A 335 -63.94 -11.85 -50.43
CA PRO A 335 -64.86 -11.93 -51.55
C PRO A 335 -64.15 -12.37 -52.84
N SER A 336 -64.89 -13.11 -53.64
CA SER A 336 -64.52 -13.72 -54.92
C SER A 336 -64.18 -12.68 -56.01
N LEU A 337 -63.12 -12.96 -56.77
CA LEU A 337 -63.07 -12.92 -58.25
C LEU A 337 -61.84 -13.67 -58.77
#